data_AF-A0A0G1W3K6-F1
#
_entry.id   AF-A0A0G1W3K6-F1
#
_cell.length_a   1.000
_cell.length_b   1.000
_cell.length_c   1.000
_cell.angle_alpha   90.00
_cell.angle_beta   90.00
_cell.angle_gamma   90.00
#
_symmetry.space_group_name_H-M   'P 1'
#
loop_
_entity.id
_entity.type
_entity.pdbx_description
1 polymer ?
#
loop_
_entity_poly.entity_id
_entity_poly.type
_entity_poly.pdbx_seq_one_letter_code
_entity_poly.pdbx_strand_id
1 'polypeptide(L)'
;MRGIRTMKTLDTKELRIGMRVIKISGSRQNTTATVRAIDVGNNMFGAIFNGDKTITQRCDPKEFEILKLPNLRLTGTPPPGTEARRPPKSS
;
A
#
# COMPACT_ATOMS: atom_id res chain seq x y z
N MET A 1 -23.70 21.16 -17.56
CA MET A 1 -23.44 20.91 -16.12
C MET A 1 -22.14 20.14 -16.00
N ARG A 2 -21.08 20.73 -15.41
CA ARG A 2 -19.81 20.04 -15.15
C ARG A 2 -19.98 19.19 -13.89
N GLY A 3 -19.95 17.88 -14.03
CA GLY A 3 -20.05 16.94 -12.91
C GLY A 3 -18.92 17.18 -11.92
N ILE A 4 -19.29 17.51 -10.68
CA ILE A 4 -18.35 17.64 -9.58
C ILE A 4 -17.84 16.22 -9.30
N ARG A 5 -16.70 15.84 -9.88
CA ARG A 5 -15.94 14.67 -9.42
C ARG A 5 -15.46 15.03 -8.02
N THR A 6 -16.20 14.62 -7.01
CA THR A 6 -15.75 14.64 -5.63
C THR A 6 -14.47 13.82 -5.58
N MET A 7 -13.31 14.50 -5.57
CA MET A 7 -12.03 13.85 -5.34
C MET A 7 -12.12 13.22 -3.96
N LYS A 8 -12.23 11.89 -3.90
CA LYS A 8 -12.22 11.16 -2.64
C LYS A 8 -10.80 11.28 -2.09
N THR A 9 -10.59 12.26 -1.22
CA THR A 9 -9.32 12.47 -0.53
C THR A 9 -9.01 11.21 0.28
N LEU A 10 -7.80 10.69 0.11
CA LEU A 10 -7.30 9.58 0.90
C LEU A 10 -7.30 9.96 2.39
N ASP A 11 -7.80 9.08 3.24
CA ASP A 11 -7.82 9.27 4.69
C ASP A 11 -6.69 8.45 5.33
N THR A 12 -5.98 9.01 6.32
CA THR A 12 -4.93 8.28 7.05
C THR A 12 -5.43 7.00 7.72
N LYS A 13 -6.72 6.88 8.01
CA LYS A 13 -7.36 5.65 8.54
C LYS A 13 -7.30 4.48 7.55
N GLU A 14 -7.24 4.76 6.25
CA GLU A 14 -7.12 3.75 5.19
C GLU A 14 -5.66 3.33 4.96
N LEU A 15 -4.68 4.06 5.51
CA LEU A 15 -3.26 3.76 5.38
C LEU A 15 -2.79 2.69 6.38
N ARG A 16 -1.75 1.95 5.99
CA ARG A 16 -1.00 1.02 6.83
C ARG A 16 0.49 1.17 6.56
N ILE A 17 1.31 0.97 7.59
CA ILE A 17 2.76 0.94 7.45
C ILE A 17 3.13 -0.19 6.47
N GLY A 18 4.06 0.08 5.55
CA GLY A 18 4.47 -0.81 4.48
C GLY A 18 3.62 -0.73 3.21
N MET A 19 2.50 0.01 3.22
CA MET A 19 1.72 0.23 2.00
C MET A 19 2.48 1.08 0.99
N ARG A 20 2.29 0.74 -0.29
CA ARG A 20 2.77 1.54 -1.41
C ARG A 20 1.69 2.56 -1.80
N VAL A 21 2.10 3.81 -1.90
CA VAL A 21 1.28 4.92 -2.37
C VAL A 21 1.97 5.58 -3.56
N ILE A 22 1.22 6.30 -4.38
CA ILE A 22 1.74 7.12 -5.46
C ILE A 22 1.35 8.57 -5.22
N LYS A 23 2.31 9.48 -5.40
CA LYS A 23 2.03 10.91 -5.30
C LYS A 23 1.34 11.38 -6.58
N ILE A 24 0.16 11.95 -6.46
CA ILE A 24 -0.68 12.37 -7.61
C ILE A 24 -0.69 13.88 -7.83
N SER A 25 -0.11 14.67 -6.92
CA SER A 25 -0.02 16.12 -7.03
C SER A 25 1.25 16.67 -6.36
N GLY A 26 1.69 17.87 -6.77
CA GLY A 26 2.85 18.54 -6.21
C GLY A 26 4.20 18.07 -6.79
N SER A 27 5.28 18.33 -6.06
CA SER A 27 6.63 17.91 -6.45
C SER A 27 6.76 16.39 -6.39
N ARG A 28 7.53 15.78 -7.31
CA ARG A 28 7.65 14.32 -7.41
C ARG A 28 6.31 13.62 -7.70
N GLN A 29 5.39 14.27 -8.43
CA GLN A 29 4.21 13.63 -8.99
C GLN A 29 4.60 12.35 -9.77
N ASN A 30 3.73 11.34 -9.76
CA ASN A 30 3.93 10.02 -10.34
C ASN A 30 5.08 9.22 -9.72
N THR A 31 5.59 9.64 -8.56
CA THR A 31 6.60 8.89 -7.81
C THR A 31 5.92 8.03 -6.76
N THR A 32 6.31 6.76 -6.69
CA THR A 32 5.83 5.83 -5.66
C THR A 32 6.58 6.04 -4.36
N ALA A 33 5.89 5.91 -3.23
CA ALA A 33 6.47 5.95 -1.89
C ALA A 33 5.93 4.80 -1.03
N THR A 34 6.67 4.45 0.01
CA THR A 34 6.30 3.43 1.00
C THR A 34 5.99 4.09 2.33
N VAL A 35 4.80 3.86 2.87
CA VAL A 35 4.37 4.39 4.17
C VAL A 35 5.23 3.79 5.28
N ARG A 36 5.79 4.64 6.14
CA ARG A 36 6.64 4.24 7.29
C ARG A 36 6.06 4.64 8.63
N ALA A 37 5.33 5.75 8.68
CA ALA A 37 4.69 6.25 9.88
C ALA A 37 3.31 6.82 9.52
N ILE A 38 2.37 6.80 10.46
CA ILE A 38 1.04 7.38 10.29
C ILE A 38 0.72 8.19 11.54
N ASP A 39 0.30 9.43 11.34
CA ASP A 39 -0.13 10.35 12.37
C ASP A 39 -1.60 10.67 12.12
N VAL A 40 -2.47 9.86 12.74
CA VAL A 40 -3.93 9.99 12.60
C VAL A 40 -4.43 11.29 13.23
N GLY A 41 -3.79 11.77 14.30
CA GLY A 41 -4.19 12.98 15.01
C GLY A 41 -4.08 14.23 14.15
N ASN A 42 -3.03 14.30 13.31
CA ASN A 42 -2.81 15.40 12.38
C ASN A 42 -3.21 15.07 10.93
N ASN A 43 -3.86 13.93 10.70
CA ASN A 43 -4.18 13.40 9.36
C ASN A 43 -3.00 13.46 8.38
N MET A 44 -1.82 13.04 8.83
CA MET A 44 -0.60 13.00 8.03
C MET A 44 0.08 11.64 8.10
N PHE A 45 1.01 11.38 7.19
CA PHE A 45 1.81 10.16 7.23
C PHE A 45 3.25 10.43 6.81
N GLY A 46 4.17 9.60 7.27
CA GLY A 46 5.56 9.59 6.83
C GLY A 46 5.75 8.53 5.76
N ALA A 47 6.40 8.87 4.65
CA ALA A 47 6.73 7.91 3.60
C ALA A 47 8.13 8.11 3.03
N ILE A 48 8.72 7.03 2.52
CA ILE A 48 10.00 7.05 1.81
C ILE A 48 9.72 6.87 0.32
N PHE A 49 10.15 7.83 -0.50
CA PHE A 49 10.01 7.75 -1.95
C PHE A 49 10.96 6.71 -2.52
N ASN A 50 10.54 6.05 -3.60
CA ASN A 50 11.39 5.10 -4.30
C ASN A 50 12.59 5.84 -4.91
N GLY A 51 13.81 5.43 -4.55
CA GLY A 51 15.06 6.13 -4.89
C GLY A 51 15.68 6.92 -3.73
N ASP A 52 14.93 7.23 -2.67
CA ASP A 52 15.48 7.80 -1.45
C ASP A 52 16.03 6.68 -0.55
N LYS A 53 17.23 6.86 0.00
CA LYS A 53 17.93 5.75 0.70
C LYS A 53 17.36 5.44 2.08
N THR A 54 16.79 6.40 2.81
CA THR A 54 16.17 6.20 4.14
C THR A 54 15.30 7.37 4.62
N ILE A 55 15.19 8.46 3.86
CA ILE A 55 14.57 9.71 4.34
C ILE A 55 13.05 9.55 4.37
N THR A 56 12.49 9.55 5.58
CA THR A 56 11.03 9.57 5.77
C THR A 56 10.55 11.00 5.67
N GLN A 57 9.77 11.30 4.64
CA GLN A 57 9.19 12.61 4.40
C GLN A 57 7.75 12.66 4.91
N ARG A 58 7.38 13.79 5.54
CA ARG A 58 6.01 14.06 5.98
C ARG A 58 5.14 14.39 4.78
N CYS A 59 4.01 13.70 4.66
CA CYS A 59 3.14 13.71 3.49
C CYS A 59 1.69 14.00 3.90
N ASP A 60 1.01 14.85 3.13
CA ASP A 60 -0.44 15.03 3.20
C ASP A 60 -1.10 13.92 2.37
N PRO A 61 -1.98 13.07 2.94
CA PRO A 61 -2.66 12.00 2.22
C PRO A 61 -3.46 12.49 1.00
N LYS A 62 -3.92 13.75 0.97
CA LYS A 62 -4.65 14.32 -0.18
C LYS A 62 -3.81 14.39 -1.46
N GLU A 63 -2.50 14.38 -1.33
CA GLU A 63 -1.58 14.40 -2.47
C GLU A 63 -1.21 13.00 -2.97
N PHE A 64 -1.79 11.95 -2.40
CA PHE A 64 -1.43 10.57 -2.69
C PHE A 64 -2.65 9.68 -2.95
N GLU A 65 -2.41 8.61 -3.71
CA GLU A 65 -3.35 7.51 -3.88
C GLU A 65 -2.72 6.19 -3.43
N ILE A 66 -3.54 5.28 -2.92
CA ILE A 66 -3.10 3.92 -2.60
C ILE A 66 -2.89 3.17 -3.92
N LEU A 67 -1.66 2.69 -4.11
CA LEU A 67 -1.37 1.71 -5.15
C LEU A 67 -1.97 0.37 -4.71
N LYS A 68 -3.24 0.14 -5.08
CA LYS A 68 -3.85 -1.18 -4.96
C LYS A 68 -3.09 -2.09 -5.92
N LEU A 69 -2.18 -2.90 -5.40
CA LEU A 69 -1.62 -4.00 -6.18
C LEU A 69 -2.81 -4.83 -6.69
N PRO A 70 -2.89 -5.12 -8.00
CA PRO A 70 -3.95 -5.96 -8.53
C PRO A 70 -3.89 -7.25 -7.74
N ASN A 71 -5.00 -7.57 -7.06
CA ASN A 71 -5.18 -8.67 -6.13
C ASN A 71 -4.07 -9.73 -6.28
N LEU A 72 -3.02 -9.63 -5.46
CA LEU A 72 -2.20 -10.79 -5.19
C LEU A 72 -3.16 -11.71 -4.44
N ARG A 73 -3.89 -12.56 -5.17
CA ARG A 73 -4.50 -13.72 -4.58
C ARG A 73 -3.31 -14.44 -3.95
N LEU A 74 -3.12 -14.26 -2.65
CA LEU A 74 -2.48 -15.25 -1.83
C LEU A 74 -3.39 -16.46 -1.97
N THR A 75 -3.18 -17.25 -3.04
CA THR A 75 -3.78 -18.55 -3.20
C THR A 75 -3.14 -19.44 -2.15
N GLY A 76 -3.56 -19.22 -0.90
CA GLY A 76 -3.36 -20.11 0.23
C GLY A 76 -4.33 -21.29 0.22
N THR A 77 -5.01 -21.53 -0.90
CA THR A 77 -5.54 -22.86 -1.20
C THR A 77 -4.48 -23.60 -2.00
N PRO A 78 -3.74 -24.56 -1.40
CA PRO A 78 -3.11 -25.59 -2.22
C PRO A 78 -4.19 -26.14 -3.16
N PRO A 79 -3.86 -26.45 -4.43
CA PRO A 79 -4.82 -27.10 -5.32
C PRO A 79 -5.44 -28.30 -4.58
N PRO A 80 -6.77 -28.45 -4.56
CA PRO A 80 -7.40 -29.63 -4.00
C PRO A 80 -6.92 -30.83 -4.82
N GLY A 81 -5.91 -31.55 -4.30
CA GLY A 81 -5.22 -32.57 -5.07
C GLY A 81 -3.84 -32.99 -4.55
N THR A 82 -3.15 -32.19 -3.73
CA THR A 82 -1.92 -32.67 -3.09
C THR A 82 -2.24 -33.29 -1.74
N GLU A 83 -2.82 -34.48 -1.81
CA GLU A 83 -2.87 -35.43 -0.70
C GLU A 83 -1.49 -35.50 -0.06
N ALA A 84 -1.40 -35.07 1.20
CA ALA A 84 -0.23 -35.27 2.03
C ALA A 84 -0.04 -36.77 2.24
N ARG A 85 0.63 -37.44 1.30
CA ARG A 85 1.12 -38.80 1.53
C ARG A 85 2.16 -38.71 2.63
N ARG A 86 1.77 -39.20 3.81
CA ARG A 86 2.66 -39.44 4.96
C ARG A 86 3.95 -40.11 4.46
N PRO A 87 5.13 -39.74 4.97
CA PRO A 87 6.31 -40.57 4.74
C PRO A 87 5.98 -42.00 5.23
N PRO A 88 6.27 -43.05 4.45
CA PRO A 88 6.15 -44.41 4.97
C PRO A 88 7.07 -44.50 6.19
N LYS A 89 6.51 -44.94 7.33
CA LYS A 89 7.30 -45.37 8.48
C LYS A 89 8.30 -46.41 7.95
N SER A 90 9.58 -46.08 7.94
CA SER A 90 10.61 -47.09 7.76
C SER A 90 10.63 -47.95 9.01
N SER A 91 10.55 -49.26 8.76
CA SER A 91 10.66 -50.33 9.74
C SER A 91 12.07 -50.43 10.31
#